data_AF-A0A259CZM3-F1
#
_entry.id   AF-A0A259CZM3-F1
#
_cell.length_a   1.000
_cell.length_b   1.000
_cell.length_c   1.000
_cell.angle_alpha   90.00
_cell.angle_beta   90.00
_cell.angle_gamma   90.00
#
_symmetry.space_group_name_H-M   'P 1'
#
loop_
_entity.id
_entity.type
_entity.pdbx_description
1 polymer ?
#
loop_
_entity_poly.entity_id
_entity_poly.type
_entity_poly.pdbx_seq_one_letter_code
_entity_poly.pdbx_strand_id
1 'polypeptide(L)' 'MVVIRLILLLMLISGFVLIGMYIYSKDQKYLRMFKQLARYTGWFLLFVLVLFFVSRVLRI' A
#
# COMPACT_ATOMS: atom_id res chain seq x y z
N MET A 1 -9.20 -10.98 9.78
CA MET A 1 -7.82 -11.31 9.33
C MET A 1 -7.70 -11.54 7.82
N VAL A 2 -8.60 -12.30 7.18
CA VAL A 2 -8.48 -12.65 5.74
C VAL A 2 -8.48 -11.43 4.81
N VAL A 3 -9.35 -10.44 5.07
CA VAL A 3 -9.48 -9.22 4.24
C VAL A 3 -8.17 -8.42 4.20
N ILE A 4 -7.48 -8.26 5.34
CA ILE A 4 -6.20 -7.53 5.42
C ILE A 4 -5.11 -8.25 4.62
N ARG A 5 -5.05 -9.59 4.72
CA ARG A 5 -4.12 -10.40 3.94
C ARG A 5 -4.38 -10.27 2.44
N LEU A 6 -5.64 -10.24 2.03
CA LEU A 6 -6.03 -10.09 0.62
C LEU A 6 -5.61 -8.73 0.06
N ILE A 7 -5.85 -7.65 0.82
CA ILE A 7 -5.45 -6.28 0.46
C ILE A 7 -3.93 -6.17 0.33
N LEU A 8 -3.18 -6.77 1.27
CA LEU A 8 -1.72 -6.82 1.21
C LEU A 8 -1.21 -7.51 -0.05
N LEU A 9 -1.79 -8.67 -0.40
CA LEU A 9 -1.45 -9.39 -1.63
C LEU A 9 -1.77 -8.55 -2.88
N LEU A 10 -2.95 -7.93 -2.94
CA LEU A 10 -3.34 -7.05 -4.05
C LEU A 10 -2.39 -5.86 -4.21
N MET A 11 -1.96 -5.24 -3.10
CA MET A 11 -0.98 -4.16 -3.13
C MET A 11 0.37 -4.64 -3.67
N LEU A 12 0.83 -5.82 -3.24
CA LEU A 12 2.07 -6.43 -3.70
C LEU A 12 2.06 -6.71 -5.20
N ILE A 13 0.99 -7.36 -5.69
CA ILE A 13 0.81 -7.67 -7.11
C ILE A 13 0.75 -6.37 -7.93
N SER A 14 -0.03 -5.38 -7.47
CA SER A 14 -0.13 -4.08 -8.15
C SER A 14 1.21 -3.36 -8.21
N GLY A 15 2.00 -3.41 -7.14
CA GLY A 15 3.35 -2.85 -7.10
C GLY A 15 4.28 -3.52 -8.11
N PHE A 16 4.27 -4.86 -8.17
CA PHE A 16 5.05 -5.62 -9.16
C PHE A 16 4.63 -5.32 -10.60
N VAL A 17 3.33 -5.23 -10.88
CA VAL A 17 2.81 -4.89 -12.20
C VAL A 17 3.23 -3.48 -12.62
N LEU A 18 3.14 -2.50 -11.72
CA LEU A 18 3.56 -1.12 -12.00
C LEU A 18 5.08 -1.00 -12.23
N ILE A 19 5.88 -1.71 -11.43
CA ILE A 19 7.34 -1.76 -11.63
C ILE A 19 7.68 -2.49 -12.94
N GLY A 20 7.02 -3.60 -13.23
CA GLY A 20 7.21 -4.36 -14.47
C GLY A 20 6.86 -3.53 -15.71
N MET A 21 5.73 -2.84 -15.69
CA MET A 21 5.34 -1.91 -16.75
C MET A 21 6.29 -0.72 -16.86
N TYR A 22 6.81 -0.21 -15.74
CA TYR A 22 7.83 0.83 -15.77
C TYR A 22 9.11 0.37 -16.46
N ILE A 23 9.60 -0.83 -16.14
CA ILE A 23 10.80 -1.41 -16.77
C ILE A 23 10.58 -1.62 -18.27
N TYR A 24 9.40 -2.12 -18.65
CA TYR A 24 9.06 -2.42 -20.04
C TYR A 24 8.86 -1.15 -20.88
N SER A 25 8.05 -0.21 -20.39
CA SER A 25 7.62 0.96 -21.16
C SER A 25 8.54 2.18 -20.96
N LYS A 26 9.40 2.18 -19.92
CA LYS A 26 10.23 3.33 -19.46
C LYS A 26 9.47 4.64 -19.23
N ASP A 27 8.14 4.57 -19.23
CA ASP A 27 7.26 5.73 -19.16
C ASP A 27 7.15 6.21 -17.71
N GLN A 28 7.42 7.49 -17.49
CA GLN A 28 7.37 8.08 -16.15
C GLN A 28 5.97 8.06 -15.52
N LYS A 29 4.92 7.81 -16.33
CA LYS A 29 3.54 7.64 -15.87
C LYS A 29 3.42 6.51 -14.85
N TYR A 30 4.09 5.37 -15.08
CA TYR A 30 4.06 4.21 -14.18
C TYR A 30 4.77 4.50 -12.86
N LEU A 31 5.87 5.25 -12.90
CA LEU A 31 6.56 5.74 -11.71
C LEU A 31 5.67 6.68 -10.87
N ARG A 32 4.90 7.54 -11.54
CA ARG A 32 3.97 8.46 -10.88
C ARG A 32 2.81 7.71 -10.23
N MET A 33 2.26 6.70 -10.91
CA MET A 33 1.25 5.79 -10.36
C MET A 33 1.79 4.95 -9.20
N PHE A 34 3.02 4.44 -9.30
CA PHE A 34 3.69 3.72 -8.23
C PHE A 34 3.89 4.60 -6.99
N LYS A 35 4.30 5.86 -7.18
CA LYS A 35 4.44 6.84 -6.10
C LYS A 35 3.10 7.15 -5.41
N GLN A 36 2.01 7.22 -6.18
CA GLN A 36 0.66 7.32 -5.62
C GLN A 36 0.28 6.08 -4.83
N LEU A 37 0.50 4.88 -5.37
CA LEU A 37 0.25 3.62 -4.70
C LEU A 37 1.00 3.55 -3.37
N ALA A 38 2.30 3.85 -3.37
CA ALA A 38 3.13 3.90 -2.17
C ALA A 38 2.63 4.93 -1.15
N ARG A 39 2.14 6.09 -1.60
CA ARG A 39 1.56 7.12 -0.72
C ARG A 39 0.28 6.62 -0.05
N TYR A 40 -0.60 5.94 -0.78
CA TYR A 40 -1.82 5.34 -0.22
C TYR A 40 -1.49 4.18 0.73
N THR A 41 -0.52 3.32 0.39
CA THR A 41 -0.05 2.26 1.27
C THR A 41 0.55 2.83 2.57
N GLY A 42 1.33 3.91 2.48
CA GLY A 42 1.86 4.60 3.66
C GLY A 42 0.78 5.21 4.54
N TRP A 43 -0.24 5.85 3.94
CA TRP A 43 -1.41 6.35 4.65
C TRP A 43 -2.20 5.23 5.33
N PHE A 44 -2.39 4.10 4.64
CA PHE A 44 -3.08 2.94 5.19
C PHE A 44 -2.32 2.37 6.40
N LEU A 45 -0.99 2.24 6.31
CA LEU A 45 -0.14 1.82 7.42
C LEU A 45 -0.23 2.80 8.61
N LEU A 46 -0.17 4.10 8.36
CA LEU A 46 -0.36 5.12 9.39
C LEU A 46 -1.72 4.99 10.05
N PHE A 47 -2.79 4.80 9.28
CA PHE A 47 -4.13 4.64 9.81
C PHE A 47 -4.26 3.40 10.69
N VAL A 48 -3.71 2.26 10.25
CA VAL A 48 -3.65 1.04 11.05
C VAL A 48 -2.85 1.24 12.33
N LEU A 49 -1.73 1.97 12.26
CA LEU A 49 -0.88 2.25 13.41
C LEU A 49 -1.59 3.17 14.41
N VAL A 50 -2.30 4.19 13.93
CA VAL A 50 -3.15 5.06 14.75
C VAL A 50 -4.27 4.24 15.40
N LEU A 51 -5.01 3.44 14.65
CA LEU A 51 -6.05 2.56 15.21
C LEU A 51 -5.49 1.61 16.27
N PHE A 52 -4.30 1.05 16.03
CA PHE A 52 -3.63 0.19 17.00
C PHE A 52 -3.24 0.95 18.27
N PHE A 53 -2.67 2.16 18.14
CA PHE A 53 -2.37 3.01 19.28
C PHE A 53 -3.63 3.43 20.03
N VAL A 54 -4.70 3.79 19.31
CA VAL A 54 -5.99 4.15 19.89
C VAL A 54 -6.59 2.97 20.66
N SER A 55 -6.61 1.76 20.10
CA SER A 55 -7.01 0.54 20.83
C SER A 55 -6.15 0.29 22.07
N ARG A 56 -4.83 0.50 21.96
CA ARG A 56 -3.90 0.26 23.07
C ARG A 56 -4.03 1.30 24.19
N VAL A 57 -4.26 2.56 23.83
CA VAL A 57 -4.42 3.69 24.77
C VAL A 57 -5.81 3.67 25.41
N LEU A 58 -6.85 3.30 24.66
CA LEU A 58 -8.21 3.15 25.20
C LEU A 58 -8.39 1.93 26.10
N ARG A 59 -7.40 1.03 26.19
CA ARG A 59 -7.34 -0.12 27.11
C ARG A 59 -8.71 -0.78 27.32
N ILE A 60 -9.16 -1.46 26.27
CA ILE A 60 -9.88 -2.74 26.38
C ILE A 60 -8.83 -3.84 26.21
#